data_AF-A0A5C7F457-F1
#
_entry.id   AF-A0A5C7F457-F1
#
_cell.length_a   1.000
_cell.length_b   1.000
_cell.length_c   1.000
_cell.angle_alpha   90.00
_cell.angle_beta   90.00
_cell.angle_gamma   90.00
#
_symmetry.space_group_name_H-M   'P 1'
#
loop_
_entity.id
_entity.type
_entity.pdbx_description
1 polymer ?
#
loop_
_entity_poly.entity_id
_entity_poly.type
_entity_poly.pdbx_seq_one_letter_code
_entity_poly.pdbx_strand_id
1 'polypeptide(L)'
;MNSGKSSQRKEKLKKVTHILAGVVILTHAFEKYESGHDSSIYFAIAGIVFLSIAIFHQPLKLKFPWIDTSFFAIEAILSLLIAYDYFHMGKAGLPIVYLFAAIMQLSAIYFFRRQLRK
;
A
#
# COMPACT_ATOMS: atom_id res chain seq x y z
N MET A 1 -17.70 18.77 -24.62
CA MET A 1 -16.23 18.53 -24.57
C MET A 1 -15.72 18.84 -23.15
N ASN A 2 -15.71 17.86 -22.22
CA ASN A 2 -15.31 18.10 -20.82
C ASN A 2 -14.65 16.87 -20.14
N SER A 3 -14.27 15.84 -20.91
CA SER A 3 -13.79 14.55 -20.36
C SER A 3 -12.36 14.61 -19.80
N GLY A 4 -11.52 15.55 -20.25
CA GLY A 4 -10.10 15.63 -19.87
C GLY A 4 -9.81 16.12 -18.44
N LYS A 5 -10.64 16.99 -17.86
CA LYS A 5 -10.44 17.49 -16.49
C LYS A 5 -10.73 16.43 -15.42
N SER A 6 -11.63 15.48 -15.72
CA SER A 6 -12.04 14.45 -14.76
C SER A 6 -10.97 13.37 -14.55
N SER A 7 -10.20 13.00 -15.58
CA SER A 7 -9.15 11.99 -15.46
C SER A 7 -7.95 12.51 -14.67
N GLN A 8 -7.51 13.75 -14.94
CA GLN A 8 -6.41 14.38 -14.21
C GLN A 8 -6.72 14.56 -12.71
N ARG A 9 -7.96 14.93 -12.35
CA ARG A 9 -8.36 15.05 -10.95
C ARG A 9 -8.34 13.68 -10.24
N LYS A 10 -8.83 12.62 -10.90
CA LYS A 10 -8.79 11.26 -10.36
C LYS A 10 -7.36 10.76 -10.16
N GLU A 11 -6.46 11.05 -11.10
CA GLU A 11 -5.04 10.68 -10.95
C GLU A 11 -4.34 11.45 -9.83
N LYS A 12 -4.58 12.76 -9.72
CA LYS A 12 -4.07 13.54 -8.59
C LYS A 12 -4.56 12.99 -7.25
N LEU A 13 -5.84 12.63 -7.15
CA LEU A 13 -6.39 12.04 -5.93
C LEU A 13 -5.72 10.71 -5.58
N LYS A 14 -5.52 9.82 -6.57
CA LYS A 14 -4.80 8.55 -6.37
C LYS A 14 -3.37 8.78 -5.86
N LYS A 15 -2.66 9.72 -6.47
CA LYS A 15 -1.30 10.07 -6.02
C LYS A 15 -1.29 10.55 -4.57
N VAL A 16 -2.22 11.42 -4.20
CA VAL A 16 -2.35 11.92 -2.82
C VAL A 16 -2.66 10.78 -1.85
N THR A 17 -3.58 9.87 -2.19
CA THR A 17 -3.90 8.73 -1.32
C THR A 17 -2.68 7.82 -1.10
N HIS A 18 -1.86 7.60 -2.14
CA HIS A 18 -0.63 6.81 -1.98
C HIS A 18 0.44 7.55 -1.16
N ILE A 19 0.59 8.86 -1.32
CA ILE A 19 1.51 9.63 -0.47
C ILE A 19 1.08 9.56 1.00
N LEU A 20 -0.21 9.73 1.28
CA LEU A 20 -0.74 9.63 2.64
C LEU A 20 -0.54 8.22 3.21
N ALA A 21 -0.80 7.17 2.44
CA ALA A 21 -0.53 5.80 2.86
C ALA A 21 0.97 5.59 3.18
N GLY A 22 1.87 6.10 2.33
CA GLY A 22 3.31 6.07 2.58
C GLY A 22 3.72 6.74 3.89
N VAL A 23 3.13 7.91 4.19
CA VAL A 23 3.35 8.62 5.46
C VAL A 23 2.85 7.79 6.64
N VAL A 24 1.65 7.19 6.56
CA VAL A 24 1.12 6.32 7.62
C VAL A 24 2.03 5.13 7.89
N ILE A 25 2.58 4.50 6.85
CA ILE A 25 3.52 3.38 6.99
C ILE A 25 4.80 3.84 7.72
N LEU A 26 5.33 5.02 7.38
CA LEU A 26 6.50 5.58 8.05
C LEU A 26 6.22 5.96 9.50
N THR A 27 5.03 6.49 9.80
CA THR A 27 4.60 6.73 11.18
C THR A 27 4.56 5.42 11.96
N HIS A 28 4.03 4.35 11.36
CA HIS A 28 4.01 3.04 12.01
C HIS A 28 5.43 2.48 12.24
N ALA A 29 6.35 2.71 11.31
CA ALA A 29 7.76 2.36 11.48
C ALA A 29 8.39 3.10 12.68
N PHE A 30 8.06 4.38 12.83
CA PHE A 30 8.52 5.21 13.95
C PHE A 30 7.96 4.73 15.29
N GLU A 31 6.66 4.45 15.37
CA GLU A 31 6.03 3.86 16.58
C GLU A 31 6.70 2.54 16.97
N LYS A 32 7.00 1.68 15.98
CA LYS A 32 7.67 0.40 16.21
C LYS A 32 9.10 0.60 16.73
N TYR A 33 9.82 1.57 16.18
CA TYR A 33 11.16 1.93 16.64
C TYR A 33 11.14 2.39 18.10
N GLU A 34 10.22 3.27 18.48
CA GLU A 34 10.08 3.74 19.86
C GLU A 34 9.69 2.61 20.82
N SER A 35 8.87 1.65 20.37
CA SER A 35 8.50 0.49 21.18
C SER A 35 9.60 -0.58 21.31
N GLY A 36 10.75 -0.41 20.62
CA GLY A 36 11.84 -1.38 20.62
C GLY A 36 11.55 -2.65 19.83
N HIS A 37 10.61 -2.60 18.87
CA HIS A 37 10.30 -3.74 18.01
C HIS A 37 11.25 -3.79 16.81
N ASP A 38 11.90 -4.94 16.61
CA ASP A 38 12.79 -5.21 15.47
C ASP A 38 12.10 -5.06 14.11
N SER A 39 10.76 -5.15 14.07
CA SER A 39 9.99 -5.01 12.83
C SER A 39 9.99 -3.59 12.25
N SER A 40 10.41 -2.58 13.02
CA SER A 40 10.47 -1.17 12.60
C SER A 40 11.22 -0.95 11.28
N ILE A 41 12.33 -1.65 11.07
CA ILE A 41 13.13 -1.52 9.84
C ILE A 41 12.38 -1.98 8.59
N TYR A 42 11.55 -3.03 8.71
CA TYR A 42 10.76 -3.52 7.58
C TYR A 42 9.69 -2.50 7.17
N PHE A 43 9.01 -1.89 8.15
CA PHE A 43 8.04 -0.83 7.90
C PHE A 43 8.71 0.44 7.33
N ALA A 44 9.90 0.81 7.81
CA ALA A 44 10.64 1.96 7.30
C ALA A 44 11.02 1.78 5.83
N ILE A 45 11.60 0.62 5.48
CA ILE A 45 11.97 0.29 4.09
C ILE A 45 10.72 0.26 3.22
N ALA A 46 9.65 -0.40 3.66
CA ALA A 46 8.41 -0.48 2.91
C ALA A 46 7.80 0.92 2.68
N GLY A 47 7.81 1.80 3.68
CA GLY A 47 7.33 3.17 3.56
C GLY A 47 8.15 4.01 2.58
N ILE A 48 9.48 3.92 2.63
CA ILE A 48 10.37 4.62 1.69
C ILE A 48 10.14 4.14 0.26
N VAL A 49 10.06 2.82 0.05
CA VAL A 49 9.80 2.23 -1.27
C VAL A 49 8.42 2.63 -1.79
N PHE A 50 7.38 2.52 -0.95
CA PHE A 50 6.01 2.89 -1.30
C PHE A 50 5.90 4.38 -1.68
N LEU A 51 6.51 5.26 -0.87
CA LEU A 51 6.50 6.70 -1.13
C LEU A 51 7.26 7.05 -2.40
N SER A 52 8.39 6.38 -2.65
CA SER A 52 9.14 6.55 -3.89
C SER A 52 8.29 6.20 -5.11
N ILE A 53 7.60 5.06 -5.09
CA ILE A 53 6.69 4.66 -6.17
C ILE A 53 5.52 5.64 -6.29
N ALA A 54 4.98 6.16 -5.18
CA ALA A 54 3.90 7.15 -5.16
C ALA A 54 4.31 8.50 -5.78
N ILE A 55 5.51 8.99 -5.49
CA ILE A 55 6.04 10.25 -6.03
C ILE A 55 6.17 10.15 -7.55
N PHE A 56 6.76 9.06 -8.02
CA PHE A 56 6.98 8.77 -9.44
C PHE A 56 5.83 8.00 -10.10
N HIS A 57 4.65 7.96 -9.46
CA HIS A 57 3.51 7.15 -9.92
C HIS A 57 3.14 7.44 -11.37
N GLN A 58 2.98 8.71 -11.72
CA GLN A 58 2.55 9.10 -13.06
C GLN A 58 3.56 8.71 -14.16
N PRO A 59 4.86 9.08 -14.08
CA PRO A 59 5.83 8.66 -15.10
C PRO A 59 6.02 7.13 -15.13
N LEU A 60 5.96 6.46 -13.97
CA LEU A 60 6.07 5.00 -13.92
C LEU A 60 4.86 4.32 -14.57
N LYS A 61 3.64 4.80 -14.32
CA LYS A 61 2.42 4.24 -14.89
C LYS A 61 2.36 4.34 -16.41
N LEU A 62 2.89 5.41 -16.99
CA LEU A 62 2.99 5.56 -18.45
C LEU A 62 3.88 4.48 -19.09
N LYS A 63 4.92 4.03 -18.39
CA LYS A 63 5.86 3.01 -18.87
C LYS A 63 5.48 1.59 -18.44
N PHE A 64 4.82 1.46 -17.29
CA PHE A 64 4.53 0.21 -16.61
C PHE A 64 3.09 0.22 -16.10
N PRO A 65 2.12 -0.32 -16.87
CA PRO A 65 0.71 -0.35 -16.49
C PRO A 65 0.41 -1.12 -15.19
N TRP A 66 1.33 -1.98 -14.76
CA TRP A 66 1.22 -2.80 -13.55
C TRP A 66 1.58 -2.07 -12.26
N ILE A 67 2.00 -0.79 -12.31
CA ILE A 67 2.36 -0.01 -11.13
C ILE A 67 1.18 0.18 -10.16
N ASP A 68 -0.04 0.31 -10.67
CA ASP A 68 -1.24 0.34 -9.82
C ASP A 68 -1.37 -0.99 -9.03
N THR A 69 -0.92 -2.11 -9.59
CA THR A 69 -0.91 -3.43 -8.95
C THR A 69 0.17 -3.57 -7.87
N SER A 70 1.33 -2.90 -8.04
CA SER A 70 2.40 -2.98 -7.04
C SER A 70 2.03 -2.34 -5.71
N PHE A 71 1.20 -1.29 -5.70
CA PHE A 71 0.71 -0.72 -4.44
C PHE A 71 -0.12 -1.73 -3.66
N PHE A 72 -1.06 -2.42 -4.31
CA PHE A 72 -1.84 -3.47 -3.65
C PHE A 72 -0.95 -4.60 -3.13
N ALA A 73 0.12 -4.95 -3.85
CA ALA A 73 1.06 -5.97 -3.39
C ALA A 73 1.79 -5.54 -2.10
N ILE A 74 2.29 -4.30 -2.06
CA ILE A 74 2.97 -3.77 -0.89
C ILE A 74 1.99 -3.66 0.29
N GLU A 75 0.78 -3.16 0.07
CA GLU A 75 -0.25 -3.06 1.12
C GLU A 75 -0.66 -4.44 1.66
N ALA A 76 -0.73 -5.47 0.82
CA ALA A 76 -1.02 -6.84 1.25
C ALA A 76 0.08 -7.38 2.16
N ILE A 77 1.35 -7.21 1.77
CA ILE A 77 2.49 -7.63 2.59
C ILE A 77 2.48 -6.90 3.93
N LEU A 78 2.28 -5.58 3.93
CA LEU A 78 2.21 -4.78 5.15
C LEU A 78 1.05 -5.21 6.05
N SER A 79 -0.11 -5.48 5.48
CA SER A 79 -1.27 -5.97 6.24
C SER A 79 -0.98 -7.33 6.88
N LEU A 80 -0.28 -8.23 6.18
CA LEU A 80 0.16 -9.50 6.77
C LEU A 80 1.17 -9.31 7.91
N LEU A 81 2.13 -8.40 7.76
CA LEU A 81 3.10 -8.07 8.81
C LEU A 81 2.41 -7.48 10.05
N ILE A 82 1.47 -6.56 9.86
CA ILE A 82 0.69 -5.97 10.96
C ILE A 82 -0.17 -7.04 11.65
N ALA A 83 -0.81 -7.92 10.88
CA ALA A 83 -1.58 -9.03 11.43
C ALA A 83 -0.69 -9.95 12.27
N TYR A 84 0.48 -10.32 11.76
CA TYR A 84 1.48 -11.12 12.47
C TYR A 84 1.88 -10.47 13.79
N ASP A 85 2.24 -9.19 13.76
CA ASP A 85 2.62 -8.44 14.97
C ASP A 85 1.49 -8.43 16.00
N TYR A 86 0.24 -8.20 15.57
CA TYR A 86 -0.89 -8.19 16.50
C TYR A 86 -1.27 -9.57 17.04
N PHE A 87 -1.05 -10.65 16.29
CA PHE A 87 -1.17 -12.01 16.84
C PHE A 87 -0.17 -12.24 17.97
N HIS A 88 1.09 -11.81 17.79
CA HIS A 88 2.14 -11.95 18.82
C HIS A 88 1.89 -11.07 20.04
N MET A 89 1.23 -9.93 19.86
CA MET A 89 0.78 -9.07 20.96
C MET A 89 -0.47 -9.58 21.69
N GLY A 90 -1.07 -10.71 21.25
CA GLY A 90 -2.27 -11.26 21.86
C GLY A 90 -3.54 -10.44 21.65
N LYS A 91 -3.55 -9.50 20.68
CA LYS A 91 -4.74 -8.68 20.40
C LYS A 91 -5.76 -9.50 19.63
N ALA A 92 -6.94 -9.71 20.21
CA ALA A 92 -8.05 -10.34 19.52
C ALA A 92 -8.70 -9.35 18.52
N GLY A 93 -9.13 -9.84 17.36
CA GLY A 93 -9.89 -9.06 16.37
C GLY A 93 -9.06 -8.25 15.38
N LEU A 94 -8.12 -7.41 15.85
CA LEU A 94 -7.28 -6.59 14.95
C LEU A 94 -6.54 -7.42 13.89
N PRO A 95 -5.85 -8.54 14.22
CA PRO A 95 -5.19 -9.35 13.22
C PRO A 95 -6.12 -9.87 12.11
N ILE A 96 -7.37 -10.18 12.46
CA ILE A 96 -8.37 -10.72 11.53
C ILE A 96 -8.75 -9.66 10.50
N VAL A 97 -8.90 -8.40 10.93
CA VAL A 97 -9.18 -7.26 10.03
C VAL A 97 -8.04 -7.09 9.02
N TYR A 98 -6.80 -7.15 9.47
CA TYR A 98 -5.64 -7.02 8.58
C TYR A 98 -5.44 -8.24 7.66
N LEU A 99 -5.73 -9.45 8.12
CA LEU A 99 -5.78 -10.63 7.26
C LEU A 99 -6.83 -10.48 6.16
N PHE A 100 -8.03 -10.02 6.52
CA PHE A 100 -9.09 -9.78 5.56
C PHE A 100 -8.68 -8.70 4.53
N ALA A 101 -8.07 -7.60 4.99
CA ALA A 101 -7.54 -6.57 4.12
C ALA A 101 -6.52 -7.14 3.12
N ALA A 102 -5.57 -7.96 3.59
CA ALA A 102 -4.57 -8.61 2.74
C ALA A 102 -5.22 -9.51 1.67
N ILE A 103 -6.24 -10.30 2.03
CA ILE A 103 -6.97 -11.15 1.08
C ILE A 103 -7.68 -10.31 0.01
N MET A 104 -8.31 -9.20 0.41
CA MET A 104 -8.97 -8.29 -0.52
C MET A 104 -7.98 -7.63 -1.49
N GLN A 105 -6.82 -7.21 -0.99
CA GLN A 105 -5.74 -6.63 -1.81
C GLN A 105 -5.16 -7.66 -2.79
N LEU A 106 -4.91 -8.90 -2.34
CA LEU A 106 -4.47 -10.00 -3.22
C LEU A 106 -5.52 -10.33 -4.29
N SER A 107 -6.79 -10.30 -3.93
CA SER A 107 -7.90 -10.48 -4.87
C SER A 107 -7.93 -9.36 -5.90
N ALA A 108 -7.75 -8.10 -5.48
CA ALA A 108 -7.67 -6.95 -6.37
C ALA A 108 -6.51 -7.09 -7.39
N ILE A 109 -5.35 -7.58 -6.95
CA ILE A 109 -4.22 -7.89 -7.85
C ILE A 109 -4.62 -8.90 -8.92
N TYR A 110 -5.28 -10.00 -8.53
CA TYR A 110 -5.76 -11.02 -9.47
C TYR A 110 -6.71 -10.45 -10.53
N PHE A 111 -7.70 -9.66 -10.10
CA PHE A 111 -8.66 -9.03 -11.01
C PHE A 111 -7.99 -8.00 -11.94
N PHE A 112 -7.13 -7.15 -11.41
CA PHE A 112 -6.47 -6.09 -12.18
C PHE A 112 -5.50 -6.67 -13.23
N ARG A 113 -4.78 -7.73 -12.88
CA ARG A 113 -3.91 -8.45 -13.82
C ARG A 113 -4.70 -9.07 -14.97
N ARG A 114 -5.92 -9.54 -14.72
CA ARG A 114 -6.81 -10.08 -15.77
C ARG A 114 -7.32 -8.97 -16.70
N GLN A 115 -7.51 -7.76 -16.19
CA GLN A 115 -7.91 -6.60 -16.98
C GLN A 115 -6.78 -6.09 -17.89
N LEU A 116 -5.53 -6.12 -17.43
CA LEU A 116 -4.35 -5.71 -18.23
C LEU A 116 -3.98 -6.70 -19.37
N ARG A 117 -4.53 -7.92 -19.35
CA ARG A 117 -4.30 -8.94 -20.40
C ARG A 117 -5.34 -8.92 -21.53
N LYS A 118 -6.38 -8.11 -21.41
CA LYS A 118 -7.38 -7.88 -22.45
C LYS A 118 -7.02 -6.64 -23.24
#